data_AF-A0A7Y3AK10-F1
#
_entry.id   AF-A0A7Y3AK10-F1
#
_cell.length_a   1.000
_cell.length_b   1.000
_cell.length_c   1.000
_cell.angle_alpha   90.00
_cell.angle_beta   90.00
_cell.angle_gamma   90.00
#
_symmetry.space_group_name_H-M   'P 1'
#
loop_
_entity.id
_entity.type
_entity.pdbx_description
1 polymer ?
#
loop_
_entity_poly.entity_id
_entity_poly.type
_entity_poly.pdbx_seq_one_letter_code
_entity_poly.pdbx_strand_id
1 'polypeptide(L)'
;LDQWPRLVGYLDVGCATPDNNLAENAIRPFVVGRKNWLFAGTPEGAAASAAIYSLIETAKANGLDTYKYLRYLFENLPCAESKEEYRELLPQQLSADKLNLPQSYSVV
;
A
#
# COMPACT_ATOMS: atom_id res chain seq x y z
N LEU A 1 -11.30 31.23 12.11
CA LEU A 1 -10.43 30.08 11.83
C LEU A 1 -9.24 30.61 11.03
N ASP A 2 -8.16 31.01 11.70
CA ASP A 2 -6.98 31.65 11.11
C ASP A 2 -6.08 30.63 10.39
N GLN A 3 -6.62 29.96 9.37
CA GLN A 3 -5.96 28.87 8.66
C GLN A 3 -5.49 29.25 7.25
N TRP A 4 -5.59 30.53 6.86
CA TRP A 4 -5.11 31.04 5.58
C TRP A 4 -3.66 30.62 5.26
N PRO A 5 -2.70 30.65 6.22
CA PRO A 5 -1.35 30.17 5.96
C PRO A 5 -1.26 28.70 5.54
N ARG A 6 -2.20 27.84 5.99
CA ARG A 6 -2.24 26.43 5.58
C ARG A 6 -2.86 26.25 4.20
N LEU A 7 -3.88 27.05 3.87
CA LEU A 7 -4.58 26.98 2.59
C LEU A 7 -3.67 27.35 1.43
N VAL A 8 -2.77 28.31 1.62
CA VAL A 8 -1.87 28.80 0.55
C VAL A 8 -0.57 28.01 0.42
N GLY A 9 -0.30 27.04 1.29
CA GLY A 9 0.96 26.27 1.28
C GLY A 9 1.22 25.48 -0.02
N TYR A 10 0.18 25.20 -0.82
CA TYR A 10 0.38 24.59 -2.15
C TYR A 10 1.10 25.54 -3.13
N LEU A 11 1.08 26.85 -2.89
CA LEU A 11 1.80 27.83 -3.71
C LEU A 11 3.33 27.70 -3.55
N ASP A 12 3.79 27.17 -2.41
CA ASP A 12 5.20 27.00 -2.12
C ASP A 12 5.78 25.70 -2.72
N VAL A 13 4.92 24.75 -3.13
CA VAL A 13 5.32 23.43 -3.62
C VAL A 13 4.70 23.17 -4.99
N GLY A 14 5.51 23.22 -6.05
CA GLY A 14 5.03 23.14 -7.44
C GLY A 14 4.32 21.83 -7.84
N CYS A 15 4.46 20.76 -7.06
CA CYS A 15 3.75 19.49 -7.27
C CYS A 15 2.48 19.34 -6.40
N ALA A 16 2.20 20.29 -5.51
CA ALA A 16 1.04 20.25 -4.64
C ALA A 16 -0.18 20.87 -5.33
N THR A 17 -1.32 20.19 -5.22
CA THR A 17 -2.61 20.69 -5.68
C THR A 17 -3.38 21.34 -4.52
N PRO A 18 -4.27 22.31 -4.79
CA PRO A 18 -5.16 22.87 -3.77
C PRO A 18 -6.14 21.84 -3.19
N ASP A 19 -6.43 20.78 -3.94
CA ASP A 19 -7.33 19.70 -3.55
C ASP A 19 -6.58 18.43 -3.13
N ASN A 20 -7.26 17.60 -2.34
CA ASN A 20 -6.77 16.32 -1.80
C ASN A 20 -7.40 15.11 -2.52
N ASN A 21 -8.01 15.29 -3.71
CA ASN A 21 -8.82 14.26 -4.36
C ASN A 21 -8.05 12.96 -4.59
N LEU A 22 -6.76 13.04 -4.91
CA LEU A 22 -5.89 11.87 -5.09
C LEU A 22 -5.82 11.03 -3.81
N ALA A 23 -5.57 11.68 -2.67
CA ALA A 23 -5.49 11.02 -1.37
C ALA A 23 -6.84 10.44 -0.94
N GLU A 24 -7.94 11.18 -1.16
CA GLU A 24 -9.29 10.71 -0.85
C GLU A 24 -9.69 9.50 -1.70
N ASN A 25 -9.37 9.51 -3.00
CA ASN A 25 -9.63 8.38 -3.89
C ASN A 25 -8.79 7.16 -3.50
N ALA A 26 -7.54 7.35 -3.07
CA ALA A 26 -6.67 6.26 -2.62
C ALA A 26 -7.18 5.59 -1.34
N ILE A 27 -7.71 6.36 -0.37
CA ILE A 27 -8.23 5.80 0.89
C ILE A 27 -9.67 5.26 0.78
N ARG A 28 -10.44 5.68 -0.23
CA ARG A 28 -11.85 5.30 -0.39
C ARG A 28 -12.11 3.78 -0.36
N PRO A 29 -11.33 2.92 -1.04
CA PRO A 29 -11.55 1.46 -0.98
C PRO A 29 -11.44 0.89 0.44
N PHE A 30 -10.50 1.40 1.24
CA PHE A 30 -10.34 1.03 2.64
C PHE A 30 -11.57 1.43 3.47
N VAL A 31 -12.04 2.66 3.30
CA VAL A 31 -13.20 3.18 4.04
C VAL A 31 -14.48 2.42 3.70
N VAL A 32 -14.70 2.11 2.41
CA VAL A 32 -15.86 1.32 1.97
C VAL A 32 -15.75 -0.12 2.47
N GLY A 33 -14.56 -0.73 2.40
CA GLY A 33 -14.30 -2.09 2.89
C GLY A 33 -14.55 -2.24 4.39
N ARG A 34 -14.15 -1.25 5.21
CA ARG A 34 -14.35 -1.25 6.67
C ARG A 34 -15.80 -1.46 7.09
N LYS A 35 -16.78 -0.97 6.31
CA LYS A 35 -18.21 -1.17 6.59
C LYS A 35 -18.63 -2.64 6.51
N ASN A 36 -17.90 -3.45 5.76
CA ASN A 36 -18.18 -4.88 5.52
C ASN A 36 -17.24 -5.82 6.31
N TRP A 37 -16.32 -5.29 7.13
CA TRP A 37 -15.40 -6.09 7.93
C TRP A 37 -15.96 -6.33 9.33
N LEU A 38 -16.32 -7.59 9.61
CA LEU A 38 -16.94 -8.02 10.87
C LEU A 38 -16.12 -7.70 12.14
N PHE A 39 -14.82 -7.45 12.02
CA PHE A 39 -13.91 -7.25 13.17
C PHE A 39 -13.08 -5.96 13.11
N ALA A 40 -13.49 -4.97 12.30
CA ALA A 40 -12.79 -3.69 12.19
C ALA A 40 -13.26 -2.66 13.24
N GLY A 41 -12.96 -2.92 14.51
CA GLY A 41 -13.45 -2.11 15.65
C GLY A 41 -12.38 -1.60 16.62
N THR A 42 -11.13 -2.07 16.54
CA THR A 42 -10.07 -1.70 17.50
C THR A 42 -9.00 -0.81 16.85
N PRO A 43 -8.35 0.08 17.62
CA PRO A 43 -7.21 0.87 17.13
C PRO A 43 -6.08 0.00 16.57
N GLU A 44 -5.80 -1.14 17.20
CA GLU A 44 -4.77 -2.09 16.77
C GLU A 44 -5.14 -2.73 15.43
N GLY A 45 -6.41 -3.10 15.24
CA GLY A 45 -6.91 -3.61 13.97
C GLY A 45 -6.85 -2.56 12.86
N ALA A 46 -7.13 -1.29 13.19
CA ALA A 46 -6.98 -0.18 12.26
C ALA A 46 -5.52 0.02 11.84
N ALA A 47 -4.57 -0.03 12.79
CA ALA A 47 -3.14 0.08 12.51
C ALA A 47 -2.62 -1.07 11.64
N ALA A 48 -3.00 -2.32 11.95
CA ALA A 48 -2.63 -3.49 11.16
C ALA A 48 -3.20 -3.41 9.72
N SER A 49 -4.47 -3.01 9.59
CA SER A 49 -5.11 -2.87 8.28
C SER A 49 -4.46 -1.75 7.47
N ALA A 50 -4.13 -0.62 8.10
CA ALA A 50 -3.43 0.49 7.44
C ALA A 50 -2.04 0.08 6.93
N ALA A 51 -1.30 -0.76 7.68
CA ALA A 51 -0.01 -1.27 7.24
C ALA A 51 -0.13 -2.14 5.99
N ILE A 52 -1.07 -3.09 5.97
CA ILE A 52 -1.31 -3.96 4.81
C ILE A 52 -1.77 -3.15 3.59
N TYR A 53 -2.72 -2.23 3.76
CA TYR A 53 -3.19 -1.39 2.66
C TYR A 53 -2.09 -0.48 2.11
N SER A 54 -1.22 0.06 2.98
CA SER A 54 -0.08 0.85 2.54
C SER A 54 0.86 0.03 1.65
N LEU A 55 1.13 -1.24 1.98
CA LEU A 55 1.92 -2.15 1.14
C LEU A 55 1.24 -2.42 -0.20
N ILE A 56 -0.07 -2.68 -0.19
CA ILE A 56 -0.87 -2.93 -1.41
C ILE A 56 -0.85 -1.71 -2.34
N GLU A 57 -1.14 -0.51 -1.82
CA GLU A 57 -1.13 0.71 -2.63
C GLU A 57 0.27 1.05 -3.14
N THR A 58 1.31 0.77 -2.34
CA THR A 58 2.70 0.91 -2.80
C THR A 58 3.02 -0.06 -3.93
N ALA A 59 2.58 -1.32 -3.85
CA ALA A 59 2.76 -2.29 -4.93
C ALA A 59 2.04 -1.88 -6.22
N LYS A 60 0.81 -1.37 -6.12
CA LYS A 60 0.07 -0.79 -7.27
C LYS A 60 0.81 0.40 -7.88
N ALA A 61 1.32 1.30 -7.05
CA ALA A 61 2.08 2.47 -7.50
C ALA A 61 3.37 2.09 -8.24
N ASN A 62 3.96 0.91 -7.94
CA ASN A 62 5.10 0.35 -8.65
C ASN A 62 4.71 -0.54 -9.85
N GLY A 63 3.42 -0.61 -10.20
CA GLY A 63 2.93 -1.41 -11.33
C GLY A 63 2.97 -2.93 -11.10
N LEU A 64 3.05 -3.37 -9.84
CA LEU A 64 3.08 -4.80 -9.50
C LEU A 64 1.68 -5.37 -9.31
N ASP A 65 1.49 -6.63 -9.67
CA ASP A 65 0.32 -7.39 -9.28
C ASP A 65 0.33 -7.61 -7.75
N THR A 66 -0.69 -7.08 -7.08
CA THR A 66 -0.74 -7.05 -5.61
C THR A 66 -0.81 -8.45 -5.00
N TYR A 67 -1.48 -9.39 -5.66
CA TYR A 67 -1.60 -10.76 -5.16
C TYR A 67 -0.26 -11.49 -5.27
N LYS A 68 0.41 -11.40 -6.43
CA LYS A 68 1.73 -11.99 -6.63
C LYS A 68 2.76 -11.40 -5.67
N TYR A 69 2.72 -10.09 -5.47
CA TYR A 69 3.60 -9.41 -4.52
C TYR A 69 3.40 -9.90 -3.08
N LEU A 70 2.15 -9.91 -2.58
CA LEU A 70 1.88 -10.34 -1.20
C LEU A 70 2.25 -11.81 -0.97
N ARG A 71 1.99 -12.67 -1.96
CA ARG A 71 2.40 -14.07 -1.89
C ARG A 71 3.92 -14.19 -1.80
N TYR A 72 4.65 -13.54 -2.72
CA TYR A 72 6.11 -13.52 -2.71
C TYR A 72 6.66 -12.98 -1.39
N LEU A 73 6.07 -11.90 -0.87
CA LEU A 73 6.42 -11.32 0.42
C LEU A 73 6.26 -12.37 1.53
N PHE A 74 5.09 -12.99 1.68
CA PHE A 74 4.86 -13.95 2.77
C PHE A 74 5.64 -15.26 2.63
N GLU A 75 6.01 -15.67 1.41
CA GLU A 75 6.86 -16.83 1.18
C GLU A 75 8.32 -16.56 1.57
N ASN A 76 8.83 -15.34 1.35
CA ASN A 76 10.24 -15.01 1.57
C ASN A 76 10.50 -14.26 2.89
N LEU A 77 9.49 -13.65 3.50
CA LEU A 77 9.62 -12.92 4.77
C LEU A 77 10.20 -13.77 5.91
N PRO A 78 9.81 -15.06 6.09
CA PRO A 78 10.40 -15.90 7.13
C PRO A 78 11.86 -16.26 6.87
N CYS A 79 12.32 -16.15 5.63
CA CYS A 79 13.69 -16.45 5.23
C CYS A 79 14.63 -15.24 5.35
N ALA A 80 14.09 -14.04 5.55
CA ALA A 80 14.88 -12.83 5.69
C ALA A 80 15.36 -12.66 7.14
N GLU A 81 16.67 -12.62 7.33
CA GLU A 81 17.34 -12.44 8.63
C GLU A 81 18.02 -11.06 8.74
N SER A 82 18.41 -10.47 7.60
CA SER A 82 19.10 -9.18 7.56
C SER A 82 18.20 -8.01 7.16
N LYS A 83 18.60 -6.79 7.55
CA LYS A 83 17.86 -5.55 7.20
C LYS A 83 17.88 -5.30 5.69
N GLU A 84 18.93 -5.73 5.03
CA GLU A 84 19.13 -5.64 3.59
C GLU A 84 18.15 -6.58 2.88
N GLU A 85 18.02 -7.83 3.31
CA GLU A 85 17.04 -8.79 2.78
C GLU A 85 15.59 -8.27 2.93
N TYR A 86 15.23 -7.68 4.08
CA TYR A 86 13.91 -7.06 4.24
C TYR A 86 13.67 -5.91 3.24
N ARG A 87 14.71 -5.17 2.86
CA ARG A 87 14.58 -4.09 1.87
C ARG A 87 14.39 -4.62 0.47
N GLU A 88 14.99 -5.75 0.13
CA GLU A 88 14.79 -6.40 -1.17
C GLU A 88 13.35 -6.88 -1.38
N LEU A 89 12.63 -7.16 -0.30
CA LEU A 89 11.20 -7.51 -0.32
C LEU A 89 10.26 -6.32 -0.52
N LEU A 90 10.77 -5.09 -0.56
CA LEU A 90 9.95 -3.90 -0.77
C LEU A 90 9.47 -3.81 -2.23
N PRO A 91 8.26 -3.28 -2.50
CA PRO A 91 7.71 -3.20 -3.85
C PRO A 91 8.59 -2.42 -4.83
N GLN A 92 9.35 -1.44 -4.34
CA GLN A 92 10.22 -0.58 -5.14
C GLN A 92 11.49 -1.29 -5.65
N GLN A 93 11.85 -2.42 -5.05
CA GLN A 93 13.05 -3.19 -5.37
C GLN A 93 12.74 -4.43 -6.24
N LEU A 94 11.46 -4.69 -6.50
CA LEU A 94 10.98 -5.87 -7.21
C LEU A 94 10.55 -5.52 -8.63
N SER A 95 10.91 -6.39 -9.58
CA SER A 95 10.42 -6.35 -10.95
C SER A 95 9.34 -7.41 -11.17
N ALA A 96 8.45 -7.18 -12.14
CA ALA A 96 7.39 -8.13 -12.48
C ALA A 96 7.92 -9.53 -12.84
N ASP A 97 9.14 -9.60 -13.40
CA ASP A 97 9.80 -10.86 -13.78
C ASP A 97 10.13 -11.75 -12.57
N LYS A 98 10.40 -11.16 -11.41
CA LYS A 98 10.68 -11.90 -10.17
C LYS A 98 9.41 -12.47 -9.53
N LEU A 99 8.24 -11.94 -9.89
CA LEU A 99 6.94 -12.33 -9.33
C LEU A 99 6.23 -13.41 -10.15
N ASN A 100 6.95 -14.13 -11.01
CA ASN A 100 6.39 -15.19 -11.83
C ASN A 100 5.97 -16.39 -10.97
N LEU A 101 4.66 -16.62 -10.92
CA LEU A 101 4.11 -17.79 -10.24
C LEU A 101 4.38 -19.05 -11.09
N PRO A 102 4.75 -20.18 -10.48
CA PRO A 102 4.80 -21.45 -11.20
C PRO A 102 3.42 -21.76 -11.80
N GLN A 103 3.40 -22.20 -13.06
CA GLN A 103 2.22 -22.40 -13.90
C GLN A 103 1.16 -23.37 -13.34
N SER A 104 1.43 -24.06 -12.23
CA SER A 104 0.50 -24.99 -11.59
C SER A 104 -0.70 -24.32 -10.92
N TYR A 105 -0.72 -22.99 -10.78
CA TYR A 105 -1.81 -22.25 -10.15
C TYR A 105 -2.58 -21.40 -11.18
N SER A 106 -2.99 -21.99 -12.29
CA SER A 106 -4.15 -21.44 -13.02
C SER A 106 -5.39 -21.83 -12.24
N VAL A 107 -5.85 -20.90 -11.40
CA VAL A 107 -7.13 -21.05 -10.71
C VAL A 107 -8.21 -20.97 -11.79
N VAL A 108 -9.08 -21.98 -11.80
CA VAL A 108 -10.28 -22.15 -12.64
C VAL A 108 -11.06 -20.85 -12.78
#